data_AF-A0A842NK25-F1
#
_entry.id   AF-A0A842NK25-F1
#
_cell.length_a   1.000
_cell.length_b   1.000
_cell.length_c   1.000
_cell.angle_alpha   90.00
_cell.angle_beta   90.00
_cell.angle_gamma   90.00
#
_symmetry.space_group_name_H-M   'P 1'
#
loop_
_entity.id
_entity.type
_entity.pdbx_description
1 polymer ?
#
loop_
_entity_poly.entity_id
_entity_poly.type
_entity_poly.pdbx_seq_one_letter_code
_entity_poly.pdbx_strand_id
1 'polypeptide(L)'
;GEIFTTDHPDHVALHLDDKLAPGAYAYLIVIDGVGLICTCLWRKQKKSERFLNETIAFYDENYPGLRKESIKRVGGKGDFSLPESYIHDGRYFVGEAGGMQDFMWGFGMRYAITSGVLAANDILGKMDYESELKKRVLPTIRTSISNRWLLNRVGDRTFKKICMNWYKDQQKRQDGLPYIAKLFRPDWKRKVVFSLFGRRMLQKKVLENGRVVHRLPFRGALPRDNWQPSQAAVAVGEKWRVTRRGGGTTSFSDEEE
;
A
#
# COMPACT_ATOMS: atom_id res chain seq x y z
N GLY A 1 -6.20 2.69 -9.66
CA GLY A 1 -5.27 1.90 -10.49
C GLY A 1 -5.89 1.55 -11.81
N GLU A 2 -5.09 1.31 -12.83
CA GLU A 2 -5.49 0.84 -14.15
C GLU A 2 -4.79 -0.48 -14.45
N ILE A 3 -5.58 -1.49 -14.81
CA ILE A 3 -5.12 -2.81 -15.25
C ILE A 3 -5.17 -2.83 -16.77
N PHE A 4 -4.12 -3.37 -17.39
CA PHE A 4 -3.95 -3.41 -18.84
C PHE A 4 -3.17 -4.65 -19.26
N THR A 5 -3.32 -5.08 -20.51
CA THR A 5 -2.38 -6.00 -21.14
C THR A 5 -1.20 -5.22 -21.72
N THR A 6 -0.03 -5.86 -21.75
CA THR A 6 1.20 -5.31 -22.30
C THR A 6 2.14 -6.42 -22.74
N ASP A 7 3.02 -6.12 -23.69
CA ASP A 7 4.15 -6.96 -24.08
C ASP A 7 5.46 -6.53 -23.42
N HIS A 8 5.40 -5.56 -22.50
CA HIS A 8 6.54 -5.16 -21.70
C HIS A 8 7.01 -6.35 -20.84
N PRO A 9 8.33 -6.59 -20.72
CA PRO A 9 8.86 -7.61 -19.82
C PRO A 9 8.37 -7.43 -18.38
N ASP A 10 8.36 -8.53 -17.63
CA ASP A 10 8.07 -8.51 -16.20
C ASP A 10 8.87 -7.42 -15.49
N HIS A 11 8.16 -6.56 -14.78
CA HIS A 11 8.74 -5.35 -14.24
C HIS A 11 8.00 -4.89 -12.98
N VAL A 12 8.76 -4.47 -11.98
CA VAL A 12 8.20 -3.86 -10.77
C VAL A 12 8.91 -2.55 -10.51
N ALA A 13 8.15 -1.46 -10.50
CA ALA A 13 8.64 -0.13 -10.15
C ALA A 13 7.85 0.43 -8.97
N LEU A 14 8.59 0.98 -8.00
CA LEU A 14 8.07 1.78 -6.91
C LEU A 14 8.38 3.25 -7.19
N HIS A 15 7.39 4.12 -7.06
CA HIS A 15 7.55 5.55 -7.24
C HIS A 15 7.10 6.32 -5.99
N LEU A 16 8.03 7.08 -5.40
CA LEU A 16 7.79 7.93 -4.24
C LEU A 16 7.80 9.39 -4.70
N ASP A 17 6.61 9.90 -5.01
CA ASP A 17 6.41 11.28 -5.46
C ASP A 17 5.11 11.81 -4.83
N ASP A 18 5.25 12.90 -4.06
CA ASP A 18 4.14 13.50 -3.31
C ASP A 18 3.12 14.21 -4.22
N LYS A 19 3.49 14.56 -5.46
CA LYS A 19 2.58 15.04 -6.52
C LYS A 19 1.70 13.90 -7.01
N LEU A 20 2.27 12.73 -7.29
CA LEU A 20 1.56 11.58 -7.85
C LEU A 20 0.76 10.80 -6.80
N ALA A 21 1.30 10.67 -5.60
CA ALA A 21 0.79 9.82 -4.53
C ALA A 21 0.96 10.47 -3.14
N PRO A 22 0.22 11.56 -2.85
CA PRO A 22 0.37 12.36 -1.65
C PRO A 22 0.39 11.56 -0.35
N GLY A 23 1.57 11.51 0.28
CA GLY A 23 1.82 10.84 1.56
C GLY A 23 1.84 9.31 1.47
N ALA A 24 1.94 8.76 0.27
CA ALA A 24 2.02 7.32 0.01
C ALA A 24 2.96 7.07 -1.18
N TYR A 25 2.54 6.30 -2.17
CA TYR A 25 3.40 5.85 -3.27
C TYR A 25 2.55 5.44 -4.48
N ALA A 26 3.16 5.51 -5.65
CA ALA A 26 2.65 4.91 -6.88
C ALA A 26 3.51 3.71 -7.26
N TYR A 27 2.96 2.83 -8.09
CA TYR A 27 3.69 1.67 -8.59
C TYR A 27 3.21 1.20 -9.95
N LEU A 28 4.10 0.50 -10.64
CA LEU A 28 3.86 -0.29 -11.83
C LEU A 28 4.28 -1.73 -11.52
N ILE A 29 3.40 -2.69 -11.76
CA ILE A 29 3.69 -4.12 -11.72
C ILE A 29 3.26 -4.71 -13.05
N VAL A 30 4.17 -5.41 -13.72
CA VAL A 30 3.91 -6.23 -14.91
C VAL A 30 4.34 -7.65 -14.59
N ILE A 31 3.41 -8.59 -14.71
CA ILE A 31 3.66 -10.02 -14.53
C ILE A 31 2.90 -10.75 -15.63
N ASP A 32 3.60 -11.58 -16.41
CA ASP A 32 3.03 -12.44 -17.46
C ASP A 32 2.11 -11.68 -18.44
N GLY A 33 2.57 -10.51 -18.89
CA GLY A 33 1.85 -9.66 -19.85
C GLY A 33 0.64 -8.90 -19.27
N VAL A 34 0.40 -8.97 -17.97
CA VAL A 34 -0.63 -8.18 -17.28
C VAL A 34 0.02 -7.11 -16.43
N GLY A 35 -0.32 -5.86 -16.72
CA GLY A 35 0.16 -4.68 -16.01
C GLY A 35 -0.88 -4.07 -15.07
N LEU A 36 -0.40 -3.47 -13.98
CA LEU A 36 -1.16 -2.63 -13.06
C LEU A 36 -0.34 -1.38 -12.74
N ILE A 37 -0.87 -0.22 -13.10
CA ILE A 37 -0.42 1.08 -12.57
C ILE A 37 -1.38 1.48 -11.46
N CYS A 38 -0.86 1.83 -10.29
CA CYS A 38 -1.69 2.30 -9.19
C CYS A 38 -1.03 3.48 -8.48
N THR A 39 -1.87 4.41 -8.02
CA THR A 39 -1.48 5.46 -7.07
C THR A 39 -2.25 5.23 -5.78
N CYS A 40 -1.53 5.20 -4.67
CA CYS A 40 -2.10 5.12 -3.33
C CYS A 40 -2.10 6.53 -2.72
N LEU A 41 -3.21 6.94 -2.12
CA LEU A 41 -3.34 8.26 -1.49
C LEU A 41 -3.53 8.09 0.00
N TRP A 42 -2.69 8.76 0.80
CA TRP A 42 -2.86 8.77 2.25
C TRP A 42 -3.54 10.03 2.77
N ARG A 43 -3.24 11.16 2.14
CA ARG A 43 -3.96 12.40 2.40
C ARG A 43 -5.30 12.31 1.68
N LYS A 44 -6.39 12.68 2.36
CA LYS A 44 -7.73 12.73 1.76
C LYS A 44 -7.68 13.69 0.57
N GLN A 45 -8.07 13.20 -0.60
CA GLN A 45 -8.15 14.00 -1.83
C GLN A 45 -9.55 13.93 -2.38
N LYS A 46 -10.01 15.02 -2.98
CA LYS A 46 -11.18 15.03 -3.85
C LYS A 46 -10.72 14.79 -5.28
N LYS A 47 -11.54 14.13 -6.10
CA LYS A 47 -11.26 13.84 -7.51
C LYS A 47 -9.94 13.08 -7.64
N SER A 48 -9.79 12.00 -6.86
CA SER A 48 -8.55 11.21 -6.80
C SER A 48 -8.09 10.68 -8.17
N GLU A 49 -9.00 10.54 -9.15
CA GLU A 49 -8.68 10.14 -10.51
C GLU A 49 -7.57 11.01 -11.16
N ARG A 50 -7.49 12.30 -10.82
CA ARG A 50 -6.43 13.18 -11.36
C ARG A 50 -5.02 12.70 -11.00
N PHE A 51 -4.85 12.11 -9.82
CA PHE A 51 -3.57 11.54 -9.38
C PHE A 51 -3.24 10.28 -10.17
N LEU A 52 -4.25 9.43 -10.45
CA LEU A 52 -4.06 8.24 -11.26
C LEU A 52 -3.69 8.61 -12.69
N ASN A 53 -4.41 9.56 -13.29
CA ASN A 53 -4.15 10.03 -14.65
C ASN A 53 -2.75 10.63 -14.78
N GLU A 54 -2.32 11.45 -13.80
CA GLU A 54 -0.97 12.01 -13.78
C GLU A 54 0.09 10.92 -13.58
N THR A 55 -0.20 9.89 -12.78
CA THR A 55 0.70 8.74 -12.59
C THR A 55 0.85 7.93 -13.88
N ILE A 56 -0.25 7.68 -14.60
CA ILE A 56 -0.20 6.99 -15.89
C ILE A 56 0.57 7.83 -16.91
N ALA A 57 0.29 9.13 -17.01
CA ALA A 57 1.03 10.03 -17.89
C ALA A 57 2.54 10.01 -17.62
N PHE A 58 2.94 9.99 -16.34
CA PHE A 58 4.33 9.83 -15.95
C PHE A 58 4.94 8.51 -16.45
N TYR A 59 4.26 7.39 -16.26
CA TYR A 59 4.75 6.09 -16.74
C TYR A 59 4.82 6.03 -18.28
N ASP A 60 3.87 6.65 -18.98
CA ASP A 60 3.85 6.69 -20.45
C ASP A 60 5.04 7.46 -21.02
N GLU A 61 5.43 8.56 -20.35
CA GLU A 61 6.60 9.35 -20.70
C GLU A 61 7.91 8.61 -20.38
N ASN A 62 8.00 7.96 -19.22
CA ASN A 62 9.26 7.38 -18.72
C ASN A 62 9.48 5.92 -19.13
N TYR A 63 8.46 5.25 -19.65
CA TYR A 63 8.51 3.88 -20.17
C TYR A 63 7.92 3.86 -21.59
N PRO A 64 8.62 4.42 -22.59
CA PRO A 64 8.10 4.52 -23.96
C PRO A 64 7.82 3.15 -24.61
N GLY A 65 8.42 2.07 -24.09
CA GLY A 65 8.15 0.69 -24.50
C GLY A 65 6.92 0.05 -23.83
N LEU A 66 6.30 0.70 -22.84
CA LEU A 66 5.12 0.17 -22.13
C LEU A 66 3.86 0.42 -22.96
N ARG A 67 3.62 -0.44 -23.95
CA ARG A 67 2.36 -0.47 -24.70
C ARG A 67 1.25 -1.03 -23.82
N LYS A 68 0.17 -0.26 -23.66
CA LYS A 68 -0.93 -0.61 -22.75
C LYS A 68 -2.24 -0.68 -23.51
N GLU A 69 -2.96 -1.78 -23.34
CA GLU A 69 -4.35 -1.91 -23.71
C GLU A 69 -5.18 -2.01 -22.43
N SER A 70 -5.87 -0.92 -22.07
CA SER A 70 -6.58 -0.79 -20.80
C SER A 70 -7.74 -1.79 -20.71
N ILE A 71 -7.76 -2.59 -19.64
CA ILE A 71 -8.83 -3.56 -19.33
C ILE A 71 -9.87 -2.94 -18.39
N LYS A 72 -9.41 -2.46 -17.23
CA LYS A 72 -10.28 -1.95 -16.17
C LYS A 72 -9.57 -0.97 -15.24
N ARG A 73 -10.32 -0.08 -14.60
CA ARG A 73 -9.83 0.70 -13.46
C ARG A 73 -10.34 0.11 -12.15
N VAL A 74 -9.42 0.00 -11.20
CA VAL A 74 -9.66 -0.55 -9.87
C VAL A 74 -9.31 0.45 -8.79
N GLY A 75 -10.04 0.41 -7.70
CA GLY A 75 -9.85 1.30 -6.56
C GLY A 75 -10.52 0.72 -5.33
N GLY A 76 -10.20 1.29 -4.19
CA GLY A 76 -10.69 0.85 -2.91
C GLY A 76 -9.94 1.53 -1.79
N LYS A 77 -10.44 1.32 -0.57
CA LYS A 77 -9.90 1.89 0.64
C LYS A 77 -9.38 0.77 1.52
N GLY A 78 -8.10 0.82 1.87
CA GLY A 78 -7.52 -0.09 2.85
C GLY A 78 -7.82 0.37 4.28
N ASP A 79 -8.13 -0.56 5.18
CA ASP A 79 -8.27 -0.29 6.59
C ASP A 79 -7.06 -0.74 7.42
N PHE A 80 -6.38 0.23 8.03
CA PHE A 80 -5.20 0.00 8.84
C PHE A 80 -5.56 0.07 10.32
N SER A 81 -5.70 -1.08 10.95
CA SER A 81 -6.04 -1.18 12.36
C SER A 81 -5.16 -2.18 13.10
N LEU A 82 -4.86 -1.90 14.36
CA LEU A 82 -4.15 -2.80 15.26
C LEU A 82 -5.12 -3.22 16.38
N PRO A 83 -5.78 -4.39 16.25
CA PRO A 83 -6.72 -4.88 17.26
C PRO A 83 -6.06 -5.23 18.59
N GLU A 84 -6.81 -5.06 19.67
CA GLU A 84 -6.41 -5.54 21.00
C GLU A 84 -6.61 -7.06 21.15
N SER A 85 -7.56 -7.64 20.39
CA SER A 85 -7.80 -9.08 20.29
C SER A 85 -8.14 -9.53 18.87
N TYR A 86 -7.76 -10.76 18.56
CA TYR A 86 -7.89 -11.42 17.26
C TYR A 86 -8.92 -12.56 17.28
N ILE A 87 -9.46 -12.89 18.45
CA ILE A 87 -10.63 -13.76 18.64
C ILE A 87 -11.68 -12.96 19.41
N HIS A 88 -12.89 -12.87 18.89
CA HIS A 88 -13.99 -12.19 19.59
C HIS A 88 -15.29 -12.92 19.36
N ASP A 89 -16.03 -13.21 20.44
CA ASP A 89 -17.28 -14.00 20.40
C ASP A 89 -17.15 -15.31 19.61
N GLY A 90 -16.06 -16.05 19.85
CA GLY A 90 -15.77 -17.31 19.17
C GLY A 90 -15.38 -17.18 17.69
N ARG A 91 -15.24 -15.96 17.15
CA ARG A 91 -14.86 -15.71 15.75
C ARG A 91 -13.38 -15.36 15.63
N TYR A 92 -12.72 -15.99 14.67
CA TYR A 92 -11.33 -15.71 14.29
C TYR A 92 -11.29 -14.58 13.28
N PHE A 93 -10.47 -13.56 13.56
CA PHE A 93 -10.25 -12.46 12.63
C PHE A 93 -8.89 -12.64 11.93
N VAL A 94 -8.94 -12.89 10.63
CA VAL A 94 -7.78 -13.14 9.75
C VAL A 94 -7.64 -12.00 8.72
N GLY A 95 -6.46 -11.86 8.14
CA GLY A 95 -6.19 -10.85 7.10
C GLY A 95 -6.53 -9.42 7.52
N GLU A 96 -7.09 -8.64 6.60
CA GLU A 96 -7.46 -7.24 6.85
C GLU A 96 -8.47 -7.09 7.99
N ALA A 97 -9.43 -8.01 8.14
CA ALA A 97 -10.40 -8.00 9.24
C ALA A 97 -9.74 -8.22 10.63
N GLY A 98 -8.59 -8.89 10.64
CA GLY A 98 -7.69 -9.03 11.79
C GLY A 98 -6.71 -7.87 11.96
N GLY A 99 -6.76 -6.83 11.14
CA GLY A 99 -5.79 -5.74 11.14
C GLY A 99 -4.41 -6.14 10.62
N MET A 100 -4.32 -7.23 9.85
CA MET A 100 -3.06 -7.82 9.44
C MET A 100 -2.69 -7.35 8.04
N GLN A 101 -2.22 -6.11 8.00
CA GLN A 101 -1.81 -5.41 6.79
C GLN A 101 -0.57 -4.56 7.08
N ASP A 102 0.31 -4.40 6.11
CA ASP A 102 1.48 -3.52 6.27
C ASP A 102 1.05 -2.04 6.32
N PHE A 103 1.30 -1.35 7.43
CA PHE A 103 0.88 0.04 7.64
C PHE A 103 1.63 1.05 6.77
N MET A 104 2.70 0.64 6.10
CA MET A 104 3.49 1.53 5.25
C MET A 104 3.14 1.38 3.78
N TRP A 105 3.06 0.14 3.29
CA TRP A 105 2.86 -0.23 1.89
C TRP A 105 1.50 -0.87 1.61
N GLY A 106 0.58 -1.01 2.57
CA GLY A 106 -0.75 -1.51 2.28
C GLY A 106 -0.85 -3.00 1.87
N PHE A 107 0.25 -3.74 1.76
CA PHE A 107 0.20 -5.14 1.33
C PHE A 107 -0.21 -6.05 2.50
N GLY A 108 -1.22 -6.90 2.26
CA GLY A 108 -1.82 -7.79 3.27
C GLY A 108 -1.85 -9.27 2.91
N MET A 109 -1.61 -9.65 1.65
CA MET A 109 -1.88 -11.02 1.15
C MET A 109 -1.16 -12.11 1.95
N ARG A 110 0.16 -11.94 2.21
CA ARG A 110 0.93 -12.91 3.00
C ARG A 110 0.40 -13.02 4.43
N TYR A 111 -0.01 -11.90 5.03
CA TYR A 111 -0.60 -11.89 6.36
C TYR A 111 -1.96 -12.57 6.39
N ALA A 112 -2.81 -12.35 5.39
CA ALA A 112 -4.10 -13.01 5.25
C ALA A 112 -3.96 -14.53 5.16
N ILE A 113 -3.07 -15.02 4.28
CA ILE A 113 -2.81 -16.46 4.15
C ILE A 113 -2.23 -17.03 5.44
N THR A 114 -1.21 -16.37 6.01
CA THR A 114 -0.53 -16.84 7.21
C THR A 114 -1.49 -16.91 8.39
N SER A 115 -2.29 -15.87 8.61
CA SER A 115 -3.27 -15.84 9.69
C SER A 115 -4.42 -16.84 9.48
N GLY A 116 -4.87 -17.05 8.25
CA GLY A 116 -5.81 -18.13 7.92
C GLY A 116 -5.28 -19.50 8.32
N VAL A 117 -4.02 -19.79 7.98
CA VAL A 117 -3.36 -21.05 8.37
C VAL A 117 -3.21 -21.18 9.88
N LEU A 118 -2.86 -20.10 10.58
CA LEU A 118 -2.74 -20.12 12.05
C LEU A 118 -4.11 -20.34 12.71
N ALA A 119 -5.17 -19.69 12.23
CA ALA A 119 -6.53 -19.87 12.73
C ALA A 119 -7.01 -21.31 12.52
N ALA A 120 -6.77 -21.88 11.34
CA ALA A 120 -7.12 -23.28 11.05
C ALA A 120 -6.41 -24.27 11.98
N ASN A 121 -5.12 -24.05 12.28
CA ASN A 121 -4.39 -24.93 13.20
C ASN A 121 -4.87 -24.82 14.65
N ASP A 122 -5.30 -23.64 15.08
CA ASP A 122 -5.91 -23.45 16.41
C ASP A 122 -7.28 -24.14 16.51
N ILE A 123 -8.13 -24.02 15.49
CA ILE A 123 -9.40 -24.75 15.39
C ILE A 123 -9.18 -26.28 15.48
N LEU A 124 -8.06 -26.77 14.93
CA LEU A 124 -7.67 -28.19 14.99
C LEU A 124 -6.97 -28.57 16.30
N GLY A 125 -6.84 -27.67 17.28
CA GLY A 125 -6.22 -27.93 18.58
C GLY A 125 -4.69 -28.08 18.55
N LYS A 126 -4.03 -27.67 17.47
CA LYS A 126 -2.58 -27.87 17.28
C LYS A 126 -1.72 -26.78 17.90
N MET A 127 -2.28 -25.60 18.12
CA MET A 127 -1.57 -24.41 18.63
C MET A 127 -2.58 -23.38 19.16
N ASP A 128 -2.09 -22.32 19.80
CA ASP A 128 -2.90 -21.13 20.16
C ASP A 128 -2.75 -20.02 19.11
N TYR A 129 -3.85 -19.57 18.52
CA TYR A 129 -3.88 -18.60 17.42
C TYR A 129 -3.30 -17.25 17.83
N GLU A 130 -3.78 -16.67 18.94
CA GLU A 130 -3.36 -15.34 19.36
C GLU A 130 -1.88 -15.29 19.75
N SER A 131 -1.39 -16.32 20.44
CA SER A 131 0.01 -16.42 20.85
C SER A 131 0.93 -16.47 19.64
N GLU A 132 0.56 -17.24 18.62
CA GLU A 132 1.38 -17.43 17.44
C GLU A 132 1.32 -16.24 16.48
N LEU A 133 0.19 -15.54 16.41
CA LEU A 133 0.12 -14.21 15.81
C LEU A 133 1.05 -13.21 16.52
N LYS A 134 0.96 -13.11 17.86
CA LYS A 134 1.79 -12.21 18.68
C LYS A 134 3.29 -12.46 18.47
N LYS A 135 3.66 -13.72 18.23
CA LYS A 135 5.04 -14.15 17.98
C LYS A 135 5.51 -13.92 16.54
N ARG A 136 4.71 -14.29 15.54
CA ARG A 136 5.15 -14.37 14.13
C ARG A 136 4.74 -13.16 13.30
N VAL A 137 3.56 -12.59 13.55
CA VAL A 137 2.92 -11.59 12.67
C VAL A 137 2.96 -10.19 13.28
N LEU A 138 2.59 -10.01 14.54
CA LEU A 138 2.55 -8.69 15.16
C LEU A 138 3.88 -7.92 15.16
N PRO A 139 5.06 -8.56 15.28
CA PRO A 139 6.33 -7.85 15.21
C PRO A 139 6.55 -7.15 13.87
N THR A 140 6.13 -7.75 12.76
CA THR A 140 6.27 -7.15 11.43
C THR A 140 5.27 -6.00 11.24
N ILE A 141 4.02 -6.16 11.70
CA ILE A 141 3.01 -5.09 11.68
C ILE A 141 3.48 -3.88 12.50
N ARG A 142 3.97 -4.09 13.73
CA ARG A 142 4.52 -3.01 14.57
C ARG A 142 5.71 -2.31 13.91
N THR A 143 6.56 -3.08 13.23
CA THR A 143 7.67 -2.54 12.45
C THR A 143 7.18 -1.67 11.29
N SER A 144 6.12 -2.09 10.58
CA SER A 144 5.50 -1.29 9.52
C SER A 144 4.92 0.03 10.04
N ILE A 145 4.33 0.05 11.25
CA ILE A 145 3.85 1.28 11.91
C ILE A 145 5.02 2.23 12.20
N SER A 146 6.12 1.72 12.73
CA SER A 146 7.34 2.52 12.94
C SER A 146 7.90 3.06 11.64
N ASN A 147 7.97 2.23 10.60
CA ASN A 147 8.44 2.63 9.30
C ASN A 147 7.53 3.69 8.68
N ARG A 148 6.20 3.57 8.83
CA ARG A 148 5.23 4.59 8.44
C ARG A 148 5.44 5.90 9.19
N TRP A 149 5.72 5.85 10.48
CA TRP A 149 6.03 7.06 11.27
C TRP A 149 7.29 7.77 10.77
N LEU A 150 8.33 7.00 10.42
CA LEU A 150 9.58 7.50 9.85
C LEU A 150 9.36 8.06 8.44
N LEU A 151 8.60 7.35 7.60
CA LEU A 151 8.25 7.72 6.23
C LEU A 151 7.62 9.13 6.20
N ASN A 152 6.72 9.40 7.14
CA ASN A 152 6.05 10.70 7.27
C ASN A 152 6.97 11.87 7.65
N ARG A 153 8.25 11.62 7.97
CA ARG A 153 9.25 12.63 8.39
C ARG A 153 10.42 12.75 7.44
N VAL A 154 10.51 11.86 6.45
CA VAL A 154 11.55 11.92 5.42
C VAL A 154 10.97 12.56 4.17
N GLY A 155 11.74 13.46 3.55
CA GLY A 155 11.40 14.04 2.25
C GLY A 155 12.22 13.44 1.12
N ASP A 156 12.03 13.96 -0.07
CA ASP A 156 12.58 13.43 -1.33
C ASP A 156 14.11 13.24 -1.30
N ARG A 157 14.84 14.12 -0.61
CA ARG A 157 16.30 14.01 -0.46
C ARG A 157 16.71 12.71 0.24
N THR A 158 16.01 12.33 1.30
CA THR A 158 16.29 11.10 2.05
C THR A 158 15.86 9.88 1.26
N PHE A 159 14.71 9.94 0.58
CA PHE A 159 14.29 8.87 -0.33
C PHE A 159 15.28 8.62 -1.44
N LYS A 160 15.76 9.70 -2.09
CA LYS A 160 16.80 9.62 -3.11
C LYS A 160 18.05 8.94 -2.56
N LYS A 161 18.48 9.27 -1.34
CA LYS A 161 19.63 8.62 -0.70
C LYS A 161 19.40 7.12 -0.47
N ILE A 162 18.21 6.72 0.00
CA ILE A 162 17.84 5.32 0.19
C ILE A 162 17.85 4.58 -1.15
N CYS A 163 17.24 5.16 -2.20
CA CYS A 163 17.17 4.56 -3.54
C CYS A 163 18.57 4.43 -4.16
N MET A 164 19.42 5.46 -4.05
CA MET A 164 20.80 5.40 -4.55
C MET A 164 21.63 4.33 -3.82
N ASN A 165 21.44 4.17 -2.50
CA ASN A 165 22.12 3.13 -1.74
C ASN A 165 21.61 1.74 -2.10
N TRP A 166 20.29 1.58 -2.27
CA TRP A 166 19.68 0.34 -2.74
C TRP A 166 20.20 -0.04 -4.13
N TYR A 167 20.23 0.91 -5.07
CA TYR A 167 20.75 0.69 -6.42
C TYR A 167 22.21 0.27 -6.40
N LYS A 168 23.06 0.93 -5.60
CA LYS A 168 24.46 0.52 -5.41
C LYS A 168 24.59 -0.90 -4.85
N ASP A 169 23.75 -1.26 -3.88
CA ASP A 169 23.73 -2.60 -3.28
C ASP A 169 23.34 -3.66 -4.31
N GLN A 170 22.28 -3.38 -5.09
CA GLN A 170 21.81 -4.24 -6.16
C GLN A 170 22.85 -4.42 -7.27
N GLN A 171 23.51 -3.35 -7.71
CA GLN A 171 24.60 -3.44 -8.70
C GLN A 171 25.75 -4.30 -8.19
N LYS A 172 26.09 -4.20 -6.90
CA LYS A 172 27.18 -4.96 -6.30
C LYS A 172 26.83 -6.44 -6.09
N ARG A 173 25.61 -6.75 -5.66
CA ARG A 173 25.20 -8.11 -5.26
C ARG A 173 24.37 -8.85 -6.30
N GLN A 174 23.92 -8.15 -7.35
CA GLN A 174 22.91 -8.60 -8.30
C GLN A 174 21.58 -9.01 -7.65
N ASP A 175 21.40 -8.71 -6.36
CA ASP A 175 20.17 -8.89 -5.60
C ASP A 175 20.05 -7.75 -4.58
N GLY A 176 19.09 -6.86 -4.82
CA GLY A 176 18.79 -5.73 -3.96
C GLY A 176 17.80 -6.07 -2.83
N LEU A 177 17.15 -7.24 -2.85
CA LEU A 177 16.13 -7.62 -1.87
C LEU A 177 16.67 -7.69 -0.44
N PRO A 178 17.90 -8.18 -0.16
CA PRO A 178 18.45 -8.17 1.19
C PRO A 178 18.62 -6.76 1.77
N TYR A 179 18.93 -5.75 0.96
CA TYR A 179 19.03 -4.36 1.40
C TYR A 179 17.68 -3.85 1.87
N ILE A 180 16.66 -4.02 1.03
CA ILE A 180 15.27 -3.64 1.28
C ILE A 180 14.69 -4.43 2.46
N ALA A 181 14.97 -5.73 2.56
CA ALA A 181 14.50 -6.58 3.65
C ALA A 181 14.97 -6.09 5.03
N LYS A 182 16.18 -5.53 5.14
CA LYS A 182 16.68 -4.93 6.40
C LYS A 182 15.87 -3.72 6.84
N LEU A 183 15.20 -3.02 5.92
CA LEU A 183 14.33 -1.90 6.27
C LEU A 183 13.00 -2.37 6.90
N PHE A 184 12.57 -3.59 6.58
CA PHE A 184 11.25 -4.13 6.94
C PHE A 184 11.28 -5.24 7.99
N ARG A 185 12.44 -5.85 8.24
CA ARG A 185 12.59 -6.85 9.29
C ARG A 185 12.40 -6.24 10.69
N PRO A 186 11.73 -6.95 11.61
CA PRO A 186 11.64 -6.51 12.99
C PRO A 186 13.03 -6.38 13.63
N ASP A 187 13.25 -5.27 14.32
CA ASP A 187 14.42 -5.07 15.15
C ASP A 187 14.12 -4.19 16.36
N TRP A 188 15.10 -4.10 17.26
CA TRP A 188 14.98 -3.36 18.51
C TRP A 188 14.79 -1.85 18.29
N LYS A 189 15.38 -1.26 17.24
CA LYS A 189 15.25 0.18 16.95
C LYS A 189 13.81 0.50 16.56
N ARG A 190 13.23 -0.27 15.65
CA ARG A 190 11.81 -0.10 15.25
C ARG A 190 10.86 -0.42 16.39
N LYS A 191 11.22 -1.34 17.30
CA LYS A 191 10.46 -1.61 18.52
C LYS A 191 10.43 -0.40 19.46
N VAL A 192 11.56 0.28 19.64
CA VAL A 192 11.64 1.54 20.43
C VAL A 192 10.82 2.65 19.76
N VAL A 193 10.96 2.83 18.44
CA VAL A 193 10.16 3.81 17.69
C VAL A 193 8.68 3.53 17.82
N PHE A 194 8.26 2.25 17.77
CA PHE A 194 6.86 1.86 17.92
C PHE A 194 6.32 2.29 19.28
N SER A 195 7.04 1.93 20.35
CA SER A 195 6.62 2.21 21.73
C SER A 195 6.57 3.71 22.04
N LEU A 196 7.54 4.49 21.57
CA LEU A 196 7.62 5.91 21.89
C LEU A 196 6.74 6.78 20.98
N PHE A 197 6.62 6.42 19.70
CA PHE A 197 6.09 7.33 18.68
C PHE A 197 5.08 6.68 17.74
N GLY A 198 5.33 5.45 17.29
CA GLY A 198 4.47 4.76 16.33
C GLY A 198 3.04 4.56 16.86
N ARG A 199 2.90 4.14 18.12
CA ARG A 199 1.58 3.96 18.75
C ARG A 199 0.76 5.25 18.82
N ARG A 200 1.40 6.41 18.96
CA ARG A 200 0.73 7.73 19.04
C ARG A 200 0.08 8.16 17.73
N MET A 201 0.42 7.51 16.60
CA MET A 201 -0.25 7.77 15.32
C MET A 201 -1.62 7.12 15.24
N LEU A 202 -1.90 6.15 16.11
CA LEU A 202 -3.13 5.38 16.06
C LEU A 202 -4.18 5.98 16.98
N GLN A 203 -5.43 5.95 16.54
CA GLN A 203 -6.58 6.39 17.30
C GLN A 203 -7.37 5.16 17.74
N LYS A 204 -7.65 5.08 19.05
CA LYS A 204 -8.51 4.04 19.61
C LYS A 204 -9.92 4.20 19.04
N LYS A 205 -10.50 3.10 18.54
CA LYS A 205 -11.88 3.01 18.08
C LYS A 205 -12.51 1.72 18.61
N VAL A 206 -13.75 1.81 19.07
CA VAL A 206 -14.59 0.65 19.36
C VAL A 206 -15.43 0.37 18.12
N LEU A 207 -15.39 -0.86 17.62
CA LEU A 207 -16.18 -1.32 16.48
C LEU A 207 -17.60 -1.67 16.94
N GLU A 208 -18.54 -1.76 15.99
CA GLU A 208 -19.95 -2.09 16.27
C GLU A 208 -20.10 -3.43 17.00
N ASN A 209 -19.21 -4.38 16.73
CA ASN A 209 -19.14 -5.66 17.41
C ASN A 209 -18.36 -5.63 18.74
N GLY A 210 -18.17 -4.47 19.37
CA GLY A 210 -17.49 -4.34 20.66
C GLY A 210 -15.96 -4.45 20.63
N ARG A 211 -15.35 -4.89 19.52
CA ARG A 211 -13.89 -5.01 19.40
C ARG A 211 -13.22 -3.65 19.50
N VAL A 212 -12.13 -3.60 20.28
CA VAL A 212 -11.27 -2.41 20.37
C VAL A 212 -10.12 -2.53 19.37
N VAL A 213 -9.96 -1.50 18.53
CA VAL A 213 -8.89 -1.40 17.55
C VAL A 213 -8.19 -0.04 17.62
N HIS A 214 -6.89 -0.02 17.30
CA HIS A 214 -6.11 1.21 17.15
C HIS A 214 -5.92 1.50 15.67
N ARG A 215 -6.71 2.43 15.12
CA ARG A 215 -6.77 2.71 13.68
C ARG A 215 -5.80 3.81 13.28
N LEU A 216 -5.16 3.67 12.13
CA LEU A 216 -4.36 4.74 11.53
C LEU A 216 -5.30 5.72 10.78
N PRO A 217 -5.44 6.98 11.20
CA PRO A 217 -6.38 7.91 10.59
C PRO A 217 -5.82 8.53 9.31
N PHE A 218 -6.68 8.70 8.30
CA PHE A 218 -6.36 9.50 7.12
C PHE A 218 -5.96 10.93 7.51
N ARG A 219 -4.99 11.49 6.78
CA ARG A 219 -4.55 12.87 7.00
C ARG A 219 -5.31 13.84 6.10
N GLY A 220 -5.43 15.09 6.54
CA GLY A 220 -5.93 16.16 5.67
C GLY A 220 -4.99 16.41 4.48
N ALA A 221 -5.55 16.91 3.39
CA ALA A 221 -4.78 17.44 2.27
C ALA A 221 -3.85 18.59 2.72
N LEU A 222 -2.73 18.75 2.04
CA LEU A 222 -1.82 19.89 2.20
C LEU A 222 -1.99 20.88 1.03
N PRO A 223 -1.61 22.17 1.20
CA PRO A 223 -1.69 23.15 0.12
C PRO A 223 -0.97 22.72 -1.17
N ARG A 224 0.16 22.03 -1.05
CA ARG A 224 0.94 21.49 -2.19
C ARG A 224 0.24 20.38 -2.97
N ASP A 225 -0.82 19.78 -2.41
CA ASP A 225 -1.63 18.79 -3.11
C ASP A 225 -2.61 19.45 -4.11
N ASN A 226 -2.74 20.79 -4.07
CA ASN A 226 -3.59 21.54 -4.96
C ASN A 226 -2.82 21.99 -6.21
N TRP A 227 -2.88 21.19 -7.27
CA TRP A 227 -2.28 21.47 -8.58
C TRP A 227 -3.25 21.12 -9.71
N GLN A 228 -3.02 21.70 -10.90
CA GLN A 228 -3.79 21.38 -12.10
C GLN A 228 -3.12 20.25 -12.90
N PRO A 229 -3.90 19.27 -13.40
CA PRO A 229 -3.35 18.17 -14.19
C PRO A 229 -2.57 18.62 -15.42
N SER A 230 -1.54 17.85 -15.76
CA SER A 230 -0.81 18.02 -17.01
C SER A 230 -1.72 17.76 -18.21
N GLN A 231 -1.38 18.33 -19.38
CA GLN A 231 -2.12 18.05 -20.62
C GLN A 231 -2.13 16.54 -20.95
N ALA A 232 -1.02 15.85 -20.69
CA ALA A 232 -0.92 14.40 -20.84
C ALA A 232 -1.90 13.65 -19.91
N ALA A 233 -2.00 14.06 -18.64
CA ALA A 233 -2.96 13.46 -17.71
C ALA A 233 -4.42 13.72 -18.12
N VAL A 234 -4.73 14.90 -18.66
CA VAL A 234 -6.06 15.18 -19.21
C VAL A 234 -6.36 14.24 -20.39
N ALA A 235 -5.40 14.05 -21.30
CA ALA A 235 -5.55 13.12 -22.42
C ALA A 235 -5.75 11.66 -21.97
N VAL A 236 -5.04 11.22 -20.91
CA VAL A 236 -5.26 9.90 -20.29
C VAL A 236 -6.70 9.75 -19.78
N GLY A 237 -7.22 10.77 -19.09
CA GLY A 237 -8.61 10.76 -18.60
C GLY A 237 -9.63 10.68 -19.74
N GLU A 238 -9.39 11.41 -20.83
CA GLU A 238 -10.25 11.37 -22.01
C GLU A 238 -10.22 10.01 -22.72
N LYS A 239 -9.03 9.41 -22.88
CA LYS A 239 -8.89 8.05 -23.42
C LYS A 239 -9.66 7.04 -22.57
N TRP A 240 -9.54 7.11 -21.25
CA TRP A 240 -10.27 6.24 -20.34
C TRP A 240 -11.79 6.40 -20.47
N ARG A 241 -12.29 7.63 -20.62
CA ARG A 241 -13.72 7.90 -20.82
C ARG A 241 -14.27 7.20 -22.07
N VAL A 242 -13.48 7.15 -23.15
CA VAL A 242 -13.82 6.40 -24.37
C VAL A 242 -13.81 4.89 -24.10
N THR A 243 -12.77 4.36 -23.47
CA THR A 243 -12.67 2.94 -23.11
C THR A 243 -13.83 2.47 -22.24
N ARG A 244 -14.22 3.28 -21.24
CA ARG A 244 -15.37 3.00 -20.36
C ARG A 244 -16.67 2.91 -21.14
N ARG A 245 -16.90 3.80 -22.12
CA ARG A 245 -18.08 3.74 -23.00
C ARG A 245 -18.08 2.49 -23.90
N GLY A 246 -16.91 1.97 -24.24
CA GLY A 246 -16.73 0.74 -25.01
C GLY A 246 -16.80 -0.56 -24.20
N GLY A 247 -17.15 -0.51 -22.90
CA GLY A 247 -17.30 -1.69 -22.03
C GLY A 247 -16.24 -1.83 -20.92
N GLY A 248 -15.29 -0.91 -20.81
CA GLY A 248 -14.34 -0.87 -19.69
C GLY A 248 -15.03 -0.64 -18.35
N THR A 249 -14.64 -1.40 -17.32
CA THR A 249 -15.30 -1.37 -16.01
C THR A 249 -14.49 -0.60 -14.96
N THR A 250 -15.20 -0.02 -13.98
CA THR A 250 -14.64 0.60 -12.77
C THR A 250 -15.11 -0.17 -11.54
N SER A 251 -14.20 -0.51 -10.62
CA SER A 251 -14.56 -1.26 -9.39
C SER A 251 -15.11 -0.39 -8.25
N PHE A 252 -15.27 0.91 -8.46
CA PHE A 252 -15.73 1.89 -7.46
C PHE A 252 -16.49 3.02 -8.16
N SER A 253 -17.39 3.69 -7.44
CA SER A 253 -18.10 4.90 -7.89
C SER A 253 -17.51 6.15 -7.22
N ASP A 254 -17.43 7.26 -7.96
CA ASP A 254 -16.89 8.55 -7.47
C ASP A 254 -17.68 9.14 -6.28
N GLU A 255 -18.83 8.56 -5.92
CA GLU A 255 -19.72 9.00 -4.85
C GLU A 255 -19.27 8.57 -3.44
N GLU A 256 -18.22 7.75 -3.30
CA GLU A 256 -17.73 7.26 -1.99
C GLU A 256 -16.55 8.06 -1.38
N GLU A 257 -16.19 9.23 -1.95
CA GLU A 257 -15.09 10.11 -1.46
C GLU A 257 -15.47 11.05 -0.30
#